data_AF-A0A060YEZ6-F1
#
_entry.id   AF-A0A060YEZ6-F1
#
_cell.length_a   1.000
_cell.length_b   1.000
_cell.length_c   1.000
_cell.angle_alpha   90.00
_cell.angle_beta   90.00
_cell.angle_gamma   90.00
#
_symmetry.space_group_name_H-M   'P 1'
#
loop_
_entity.id
_entity.type
_entity.pdbx_description
1 polymer ?
#
loop_
_entity_poly.entity_id
_entity_poly.type
_entity_poly.pdbx_seq_one_letter_code
_entity_poly.pdbx_strand_id
1 'polypeptide(L)'
;MNNWCVIVIVSGLLGSPKREEWLQLRREMEVLTDLWLTQALKALALINSRPNCVNVLVTTTQLIPALSKVLLYGLGSAFPIENIYSATKTGKESCFERVAQRFGRRAVYVVIGDGVEEESVAKKKNMPFWRVSCRPDLEALSHALELDYLYHIQPEYIKTRQIKLLGHVFNKLDFRSSGL
;
A
#
# COMPACT_ATOMS: atom_id res chain seq x y z
N MET A 1 -11.57 9.87 -6.17
CA MET A 1 -11.18 11.11 -5.48
C MET A 1 -9.70 11.35 -5.73
N ASN A 2 -9.34 12.49 -6.31
CA ASN A 2 -7.98 12.78 -6.78
C ASN A 2 -7.05 13.05 -5.59
N ASN A 3 -5.79 12.61 -5.66
CA ASN A 3 -4.73 12.80 -4.64
C ASN A 3 -4.60 14.28 -4.16
N TRP A 4 -4.93 15.22 -5.05
CA TRP A 4 -5.06 16.64 -4.77
C TRP A 4 -5.94 16.97 -3.56
N CYS A 5 -7.05 16.26 -3.34
CA CYS A 5 -7.93 16.50 -2.20
C CYS A 5 -7.25 16.16 -0.86
N VAL A 6 -6.49 15.07 -0.81
CA VAL A 6 -5.74 14.67 0.40
C VAL A 6 -4.64 15.68 0.68
N ILE A 7 -3.94 16.15 -0.36
CA ILE A 7 -2.88 17.16 -0.21
C ILE A 7 -3.44 18.48 0.33
N VAL A 8 -4.63 18.89 -0.10
CA VAL A 8 -5.31 20.09 0.41
C VAL A 8 -5.72 19.93 1.88
N ILE A 9 -6.27 18.77 2.26
CA ILE A 9 -6.67 18.49 3.65
C ILE A 9 -5.44 18.52 4.57
N VAL A 10 -4.35 17.84 4.19
CA VAL A 10 -3.12 17.81 4.98
C VAL A 10 -2.47 19.19 5.04
N SER A 11 -2.48 19.94 3.94
CA SER A 11 -2.04 21.34 3.92
C SER A 11 -2.80 22.21 4.92
N GLY A 12 -4.13 22.06 4.97
CA GLY A 12 -4.98 22.78 5.92
C GLY A 12 -4.74 22.35 7.37
N LEU A 13 -4.52 21.05 7.61
CA LEU A 13 -4.25 20.50 8.94
C LEU A 13 -2.90 20.96 9.50
N LEU A 14 -1.87 21.07 8.67
CA LEU A 14 -0.53 21.48 9.09
C LEU A 14 -0.42 22.99 9.34
N GLY A 15 -1.07 23.80 8.50
CA GLY A 15 -0.96 25.26 8.53
C GLY A 15 0.44 25.78 8.20
N SER A 16 0.61 27.10 8.13
CA SER A 16 1.91 27.75 7.92
C SER A 16 2.72 27.83 9.23
N PRO A 17 4.06 27.64 9.22
CA PRO A 17 4.94 27.38 8.05
C PRO A 17 5.11 25.89 7.72
N LYS A 18 4.53 24.99 8.53
CA LYS A 18 4.74 23.54 8.42
C LYS A 18 4.26 22.96 7.10
N ARG A 19 3.23 23.55 6.49
CA ARG A 19 2.73 23.17 5.17
C ARG A 19 3.81 23.36 4.11
N GLU A 20 4.47 24.51 4.10
CA GLU A 20 5.49 24.86 3.11
C GLU A 20 6.70 23.93 3.27
N GLU A 21 7.13 23.69 4.51
CA GLU A 21 8.18 22.73 4.85
C GLU A 21 7.82 21.30 4.40
N TRP A 22 6.59 20.85 4.67
CA TRP A 22 6.12 19.53 4.26
C TRP A 22 6.07 19.37 2.74
N LEU A 23 5.58 20.38 2.01
CA LEU A 23 5.55 20.36 0.55
C LEU A 23 6.97 20.32 -0.04
N GLN A 24 7.90 21.07 0.55
CA GLN A 24 9.30 21.05 0.13
C GLN A 24 9.93 19.68 0.39
N LEU A 25 9.78 19.13 1.60
CA LEU A 25 10.27 17.80 1.97
C LEU A 25 9.70 16.72 1.04
N ARG A 26 8.40 16.81 0.67
CA ARG A 26 7.80 15.89 -0.29
C ARG A 26 8.46 15.92 -1.65
N ARG A 27 8.81 17.10 -2.18
CA ARG A 27 9.51 17.21 -3.47
C ARG A 27 10.90 16.58 -3.40
N GLU A 28 11.64 16.88 -2.34
CA GLU A 28 12.98 16.32 -2.12
C GLU A 28 12.93 14.79 -1.99
N MET A 29 11.96 14.24 -1.25
CA MET A 29 11.76 12.79 -1.14
C MET A 29 11.46 12.14 -2.50
N GLU A 30 10.60 12.73 -3.33
CA GLU A 30 10.33 12.19 -4.68
C GLU A 30 11.60 12.15 -5.53
N VAL A 31 12.45 13.20 -5.48
CA VAL A 31 13.73 13.23 -6.21
C VAL A 31 14.70 12.18 -5.66
N LEU A 32 14.89 12.12 -4.34
CA LEU A 32 15.83 11.21 -3.68
C LEU A 32 15.44 9.73 -3.84
N THR A 33 14.14 9.45 -3.98
CA THR A 33 13.62 8.08 -4.13
C THR A 33 13.33 7.70 -5.57
N ASP A 34 13.80 8.49 -6.55
CA ASP A 34 13.54 8.26 -7.98
C ASP A 34 12.04 8.03 -8.27
N LEU A 35 11.20 8.92 -7.72
CA LEU A 35 9.75 8.92 -7.87
C LEU A 35 9.07 7.63 -7.38
N TRP A 36 9.66 6.94 -6.39
CA TRP A 36 9.10 5.70 -5.82
C TRP A 36 7.64 5.84 -5.40
N LEU A 37 7.33 6.90 -4.65
CA LEU A 37 5.97 7.15 -4.15
C LEU A 37 5.01 7.46 -5.30
N THR A 38 5.46 8.21 -6.31
CA THR A 38 4.69 8.41 -7.55
C THR A 38 4.34 7.09 -8.23
N GLN A 39 5.30 6.15 -8.37
CA GLN A 39 5.04 4.84 -8.97
C GLN A 39 4.09 3.98 -8.12
N ALA A 40 4.26 3.99 -6.79
CA ALA A 40 3.36 3.29 -5.87
C ALA A 40 1.92 3.84 -5.96
N LEU A 41 1.77 5.17 -6.02
CA LEU A 41 0.47 5.83 -6.19
C LEU A 41 -0.18 5.49 -7.53
N LYS A 42 0.60 5.34 -8.61
CA LYS A 42 0.09 4.88 -9.91
C LYS A 42 -0.54 3.49 -9.78
N ALA A 43 0.19 2.52 -9.22
CA ALA A 43 -0.32 1.16 -9.00
C ALA A 43 -1.59 1.16 -8.11
N LEU A 44 -1.57 1.92 -7.02
CA LEU A 44 -2.71 2.08 -6.11
C LEU A 44 -3.95 2.67 -6.80
N ALA A 45 -3.76 3.69 -7.64
CA ALA A 45 -4.83 4.31 -8.40
C ALA A 45 -5.45 3.35 -9.42
N LEU A 46 -4.63 2.56 -10.12
CA LEU A 46 -5.08 1.51 -11.06
C LEU A 46 -5.90 0.42 -10.36
N ILE A 47 -5.61 0.12 -9.08
CA ILE A 47 -6.41 -0.81 -8.28
C ILE A 47 -7.74 -0.16 -7.90
N ASN A 48 -7.71 1.08 -7.41
CA ASN A 48 -8.92 1.79 -6.96
C ASN A 48 -9.90 2.12 -8.09
N SER A 49 -9.44 2.24 -9.34
CA SER A 49 -10.33 2.48 -10.48
C SER A 49 -11.14 1.24 -10.87
N ARG A 50 -10.78 0.05 -10.38
CA ARG A 50 -11.47 -1.21 -10.71
C ARG A 50 -12.60 -1.50 -9.72
N PRO A 51 -13.81 -1.80 -10.19
CA PRO A 51 -14.98 -1.98 -9.33
C PRO A 51 -14.88 -3.18 -8.37
N ASN A 52 -14.06 -4.19 -8.71
CA ASN A 52 -13.90 -5.41 -7.94
C ASN A 52 -12.55 -5.52 -7.23
N CYS A 53 -11.79 -4.43 -7.13
CA CYS A 53 -10.52 -4.43 -6.44
C CYS A 53 -10.56 -3.50 -5.23
N VAL A 54 -9.83 -3.87 -4.18
CA VAL A 54 -9.76 -3.12 -2.92
C VAL A 54 -8.33 -3.07 -2.44
N ASN A 55 -7.87 -1.87 -2.08
CA ASN A 55 -6.59 -1.69 -1.40
C ASN A 55 -6.76 -1.86 0.11
N VAL A 56 -5.88 -2.65 0.72
CA VAL A 56 -5.80 -2.85 2.16
C VAL A 56 -4.34 -2.68 2.61
N LEU A 57 -4.14 -1.92 3.68
CA LEU A 57 -2.82 -1.67 4.25
C LEU A 57 -2.67 -2.51 5.51
N VAL A 58 -1.61 -3.32 5.57
CA VAL A 58 -1.20 -4.02 6.81
C VAL A 58 0.22 -3.57 7.12
N THR A 59 0.43 -2.95 8.28
CA THR A 59 1.73 -2.40 8.66
C THR A 59 2.12 -2.78 10.09
N THR A 60 3.41 -2.95 10.36
CA THR A 60 3.96 -3.15 11.71
C THR A 60 4.05 -1.86 12.52
N THR A 61 3.74 -0.70 11.92
CA THR A 61 3.64 0.59 12.62
C THR A 61 2.38 0.64 13.49
N GLN A 62 2.46 1.26 14.67
CA GLN A 62 1.29 1.50 15.52
C GLN A 62 0.22 2.29 14.75
N LEU A 63 -1.05 2.05 15.04
CA LEU A 63 -2.16 2.58 14.22
C LEU A 63 -2.12 4.11 14.06
N ILE A 64 -1.96 4.87 15.13
CA ILE A 64 -1.96 6.34 15.06
C ILE A 64 -0.80 6.87 14.18
N PRO A 65 0.48 6.51 14.41
CA PRO A 65 1.56 6.88 13.50
C PRO A 65 1.38 6.38 12.07
N ALA A 66 0.78 5.20 11.86
CA ALA A 66 0.50 4.67 10.52
C ALA A 66 -0.49 5.56 9.75
N LEU A 67 -1.56 6.01 10.41
CA LEU A 67 -2.52 6.94 9.82
C LEU A 67 -1.87 8.29 9.50
N SER A 68 -1.01 8.80 10.38
CA SER A 68 -0.24 10.02 10.11
C SER A 68 0.63 9.87 8.85
N LYS A 69 1.34 8.74 8.71
CA LYS A 69 2.12 8.46 7.50
C LYS A 69 1.22 8.40 6.26
N VAL A 70 0.10 7.69 6.31
CA VAL A 70 -0.86 7.60 5.19
C VAL A 70 -1.30 8.98 4.71
N LEU A 71 -1.59 9.90 5.64
CA LEU A 71 -1.97 11.27 5.32
C LEU A 71 -0.79 12.05 4.73
N LEU A 72 0.36 12.08 5.42
CA LEU A 72 1.53 12.87 5.01
C LEU A 72 2.11 12.43 3.65
N TYR A 73 1.97 11.16 3.28
CA TYR A 73 2.40 10.63 1.98
C TYR A 73 1.30 10.70 0.90
N GLY A 74 0.12 11.27 1.19
CA GLY A 74 -0.96 11.40 0.20
C GLY A 74 -1.65 10.07 -0.15
N LEU A 75 -1.55 9.06 0.71
CA LEU A 75 -2.12 7.73 0.50
C LEU A 75 -3.57 7.61 0.99
N GLY A 76 -4.10 8.65 1.65
CA GLY A 76 -5.44 8.64 2.25
C GLY A 76 -6.59 8.38 1.26
N SER A 77 -6.45 8.79 0.00
CA SER A 77 -7.46 8.49 -1.04
C SER A 77 -7.37 7.04 -1.53
N ALA A 78 -6.24 6.37 -1.27
CA ALA A 78 -6.01 5.01 -1.72
C ALA A 78 -6.40 3.96 -0.69
N PHE A 79 -6.36 4.30 0.59
CA PHE A 79 -6.69 3.40 1.69
C PHE A 79 -7.78 4.02 2.57
N PRO A 80 -9.04 3.59 2.41
CA PRO A 80 -10.09 3.88 3.39
C PRO A 80 -9.60 3.51 4.80
N ILE A 81 -9.95 4.30 5.81
CA ILE A 81 -9.42 4.13 7.18
C ILE A 81 -9.73 2.74 7.74
N GLU A 82 -10.91 2.21 7.41
CA GLU A 82 -11.35 0.87 7.78
C GLU A 82 -10.51 -0.24 7.14
N ASN A 83 -9.74 0.06 6.09
CA ASN A 83 -8.86 -0.88 5.40
C ASN A 83 -7.39 -0.76 5.86
N ILE A 84 -7.13 -0.09 6.99
CA ILE A 84 -5.79 0.05 7.56
C ILE A 84 -5.68 -0.78 8.84
N TYR A 85 -4.79 -1.77 8.83
CA TYR A 85 -4.57 -2.71 9.92
C TYR A 85 -3.15 -2.55 10.48
N SER A 86 -3.06 -2.38 11.81
CA SER A 86 -1.79 -2.38 12.52
C SER A 86 -1.48 -3.78 13.06
N ALA A 87 -0.39 -4.34 12.60
CA ALA A 87 0.16 -5.64 12.99
C ALA A 87 1.11 -5.55 14.19
N THR A 88 1.34 -4.37 14.77
CA THR A 88 2.35 -4.16 15.84
C THR A 88 2.17 -5.10 17.03
N LYS A 89 0.93 -5.43 17.42
CA LYS A 89 0.65 -6.30 18.56
C LYS A 89 0.33 -7.75 18.18
N THR A 90 -0.34 -7.96 17.04
CA THR A 90 -0.91 -9.26 16.67
C THR A 90 -0.15 -9.98 15.56
N GLY A 91 0.83 -9.31 14.93
CA GLY A 91 1.55 -9.83 13.76
C GLY A 91 0.73 -9.77 12.46
N LYS A 92 1.41 -9.89 11.31
CA LYS A 92 0.75 -9.81 9.99
C LYS A 92 -0.19 -10.99 9.74
N GLU A 93 0.11 -12.17 10.27
CA GLU A 93 -0.72 -13.37 10.12
C GLU A 93 -2.15 -13.16 10.64
N SER A 94 -2.29 -12.66 11.88
CA SER A 94 -3.60 -12.37 12.45
C SER A 94 -4.33 -11.26 11.68
N CYS A 95 -3.61 -10.25 11.19
CA CYS A 95 -4.21 -9.23 10.33
C CYS A 95 -4.76 -9.83 9.04
N PHE A 96 -4.00 -10.70 8.36
CA PHE A 96 -4.41 -11.33 7.11
C PHE A 96 -5.66 -12.21 7.31
N GLU A 97 -5.76 -12.91 8.45
CA GLU A 97 -6.98 -13.66 8.81
C GLU A 97 -8.19 -12.76 9.00
N ARG A 98 -8.03 -11.63 9.70
CA ARG A 98 -9.11 -10.64 9.88
C ARG A 98 -9.55 -10.05 8.55
N VAL A 99 -8.62 -9.77 7.64
CA VAL A 99 -8.93 -9.34 6.27
C VAL A 99 -9.74 -10.44 5.57
N ALA A 100 -9.26 -11.68 5.59
CA ALA A 100 -9.93 -12.81 4.94
C ALA A 100 -11.33 -13.07 5.49
N GLN A 101 -11.51 -12.91 6.81
CA GLN A 101 -12.82 -13.02 7.48
C GLN A 101 -13.77 -11.91 7.04
N ARG A 102 -13.29 -10.66 6.94
CA ARG A 102 -14.11 -9.51 6.55
C ARG A 102 -14.56 -9.56 5.10
N PHE A 103 -13.66 -9.93 4.19
CA PHE A 103 -13.93 -9.87 2.75
C PHE A 103 -14.35 -11.21 2.14
N GLY A 104 -14.24 -12.29 2.89
CA GLY A 104 -14.74 -13.62 2.55
C GLY A 104 -13.71 -14.49 1.83
N ARG A 105 -13.84 -15.80 1.99
CA ARG A 105 -12.87 -16.80 1.48
C ARG A 105 -12.85 -16.94 -0.05
N ARG A 106 -13.88 -16.46 -0.74
CA ARG A 106 -13.95 -16.53 -2.21
C ARG A 106 -13.09 -15.46 -2.89
N ALA A 107 -12.70 -14.41 -2.15
CA ALA A 107 -11.89 -13.32 -2.66
C ALA A 107 -10.47 -13.81 -3.00
N VAL A 108 -9.84 -13.17 -3.99
CA VAL A 108 -8.43 -13.44 -4.32
C VAL A 108 -7.56 -12.43 -3.57
N TYR A 109 -6.65 -12.93 -2.74
CA TYR A 109 -5.76 -12.10 -1.92
C TYR A 109 -4.38 -12.07 -2.57
N VAL A 110 -3.93 -10.89 -2.97
CA VAL A 110 -2.57 -10.68 -3.49
C VAL A 110 -1.80 -9.88 -2.46
N VAL A 111 -0.74 -10.46 -1.92
CA VAL A 111 0.13 -9.81 -0.95
C VAL A 111 1.25 -9.11 -1.71
N ILE A 112 1.50 -7.83 -1.42
CA ILE A 112 2.55 -7.04 -2.05
C ILE A 112 3.43 -6.48 -0.95
N GLY A 113 4.73 -6.76 -0.98
CA GLY A 113 5.64 -6.25 0.04
C GLY A 113 7.10 -6.57 -0.23
N ASP A 114 7.97 -6.07 0.62
CA ASP A 114 9.42 -6.26 0.59
C ASP A 114 9.90 -7.25 1.66
N GLY A 115 9.15 -7.38 2.76
CA GLY A 115 9.55 -8.13 3.94
C GLY A 115 9.36 -9.65 3.84
N VAL A 116 10.19 -10.37 4.59
CA VAL A 116 10.15 -11.84 4.70
C VAL A 116 8.92 -12.30 5.49
N GLU A 117 8.45 -11.50 6.45
CA GLU A 117 7.28 -11.82 7.29
C GLU A 117 6.02 -11.98 6.43
N GLU A 118 5.69 -10.99 5.62
CA GLU A 118 4.52 -11.01 4.74
C GLU A 118 4.61 -12.09 3.66
N GLU A 119 5.80 -12.36 3.12
CA GLU A 119 5.98 -13.44 2.15
C GLU A 119 5.74 -14.81 2.79
N SER A 120 6.31 -15.04 3.98
CA SER A 120 6.13 -16.30 4.72
C SER A 120 4.66 -16.55 5.05
N VAL A 121 3.95 -15.53 5.53
CA VAL A 121 2.52 -15.62 5.83
C VAL A 121 1.69 -15.83 4.56
N ALA A 122 2.01 -15.12 3.46
CA ALA A 122 1.33 -15.28 2.17
C ALA A 122 1.46 -16.71 1.65
N LYS A 123 2.67 -17.28 1.68
CA LYS A 123 2.93 -18.67 1.30
C LYS A 123 2.12 -19.67 2.14
N LYS A 124 2.12 -19.53 3.46
CA LYS A 124 1.33 -20.40 4.37
C LYS A 124 -0.17 -20.38 4.06
N LYS A 125 -0.70 -19.24 3.60
CA LYS A 125 -2.12 -19.05 3.30
C LYS A 125 -2.47 -19.23 1.82
N ASN A 126 -1.54 -19.72 0.99
CA ASN A 126 -1.70 -19.88 -0.46
C ASN A 126 -2.14 -18.58 -1.17
N MET A 127 -1.62 -17.44 -0.71
CA MET A 127 -1.87 -16.14 -1.32
C MET A 127 -0.70 -15.77 -2.23
N PRO A 128 -0.93 -15.41 -3.51
CA PRO A 128 0.13 -14.90 -4.38
C PRO A 128 0.88 -13.73 -3.74
N PHE A 129 2.21 -13.78 -3.82
CA PHE A 129 3.09 -12.74 -3.28
C PHE A 129 3.83 -12.01 -4.41
N TRP A 130 3.66 -10.69 -4.48
CA TRP A 130 4.41 -9.81 -5.36
C TRP A 130 5.48 -9.08 -4.55
N ARG A 131 6.73 -9.49 -4.74
CA ARG A 131 7.87 -8.84 -4.08
C ARG A 131 8.13 -7.46 -4.69
N VAL A 132 8.33 -6.47 -3.85
CA VAL A 132 8.75 -5.11 -4.26
C VAL A 132 10.04 -4.74 -3.54
N SER A 133 11.18 -4.90 -4.20
CA SER A 133 12.50 -4.55 -3.66
C SER A 133 13.02 -3.25 -4.28
N CYS A 134 12.71 -3.01 -5.54
CA CYS A 134 13.18 -1.86 -6.31
C CYS A 134 12.04 -1.18 -7.12
N ARG A 135 12.32 -0.01 -7.69
CA ARG A 135 11.33 0.80 -8.41
C ARG A 135 10.80 0.04 -9.65
N PRO A 136 11.65 -0.65 -10.44
CA PRO A 136 11.19 -1.52 -11.52
C PRO A 136 10.10 -2.54 -11.11
N ASP A 137 10.10 -3.04 -9.87
CA ASP A 137 9.06 -3.98 -9.41
C ASP A 137 7.68 -3.30 -9.32
N LEU A 138 7.63 -2.01 -8.98
CA LEU A 138 6.40 -1.20 -8.97
C LEU A 138 5.91 -0.88 -10.38
N GLU A 139 6.84 -0.67 -11.32
CA GLU A 139 6.51 -0.48 -12.74
C GLU A 139 5.93 -1.77 -13.32
N ALA A 140 6.57 -2.91 -13.06
CA ALA A 140 6.09 -4.21 -13.46
C ALA A 140 4.71 -4.51 -12.85
N LEU A 141 4.47 -4.15 -11.58
CA LEU A 141 3.16 -4.27 -10.94
C LEU A 141 2.10 -3.41 -11.65
N SER A 142 2.46 -2.16 -11.98
CA SER A 142 1.57 -1.23 -12.69
C SER A 142 1.24 -1.73 -14.08
N HIS A 143 2.22 -2.29 -14.79
CA HIS A 143 2.05 -2.87 -16.11
C HIS A 143 1.18 -4.15 -16.07
N ALA A 144 1.43 -5.04 -15.11
CA ALA A 144 0.62 -6.24 -14.89
C ALA A 144 -0.83 -5.91 -14.50
N LEU A 145 -1.02 -4.80 -13.79
CA LEU A 145 -2.34 -4.20 -13.57
C LEU A 145 -2.94 -3.76 -14.90
N GLU A 146 -2.32 -2.82 -15.62
CA GLU A 146 -2.83 -2.26 -16.90
C GLU A 146 -3.26 -3.34 -17.91
N LEU A 147 -2.50 -4.44 -18.00
CA LEU A 147 -2.77 -5.54 -18.94
C LEU A 147 -3.67 -6.64 -18.38
N ASP A 148 -4.21 -6.47 -17.17
CA ASP A 148 -5.11 -7.44 -16.54
C ASP A 148 -4.46 -8.83 -16.34
N TYR A 149 -3.12 -8.90 -16.33
CA TYR A 149 -2.38 -10.15 -16.14
C TYR A 149 -2.46 -10.71 -14.73
N LEU A 150 -2.81 -9.89 -13.74
CA LEU A 150 -3.11 -10.40 -12.40
C LEU A 150 -4.34 -11.32 -12.37
N TYR A 151 -5.18 -11.33 -13.42
CA TYR A 151 -6.27 -12.29 -13.57
C TYR A 151 -5.83 -13.62 -14.20
N HIS A 152 -4.69 -13.65 -14.91
CA HIS A 152 -4.19 -14.85 -15.58
C HIS A 152 -3.35 -15.77 -14.68
N ILE A 153 -3.12 -15.38 -13.41
CA ILE A 153 -2.34 -16.20 -12.48
C ILE A 153 -3.04 -17.53 -12.14
N GLN A 154 -4.39 -17.64 -12.26
CA GLN A 154 -5.12 -18.93 -12.33
C GLN A 154 -6.48 -18.77 -13.06
N PRO A 155 -6.75 -19.50 -14.17
CA PRO A 155 -7.96 -19.31 -15.02
C PRO A 155 -9.32 -19.58 -14.35
N GLU A 156 -9.35 -20.24 -13.20
CA GLU A 156 -10.58 -20.70 -12.53
C GLU A 156 -11.17 -19.71 -11.50
N TYR A 157 -10.55 -18.56 -11.25
CA TYR A 157 -10.94 -17.61 -10.19
C TYR A 157 -11.60 -16.31 -10.69
N ILE A 158 -12.09 -16.31 -11.94
CA ILE A 158 -12.72 -15.16 -12.59
C ILE A 158 -14.12 -14.95 -12.01
N LYS A 159 -14.20 -14.27 -10.85
CA LYS A 159 -15.35 -13.41 -10.45
C LYS A 159 -15.20 -12.70 -9.11
N THR A 160 -14.09 -12.85 -8.38
CA THR A 160 -14.09 -12.44 -6.97
C THR A 160 -13.15 -11.30 -6.62
N ARG A 161 -13.64 -10.45 -5.71
CA ARG A 161 -13.00 -9.24 -5.18
C ARG A 161 -11.50 -9.46 -4.95
N GLN A 162 -10.65 -8.66 -5.58
CA GLN A 162 -9.21 -8.73 -5.39
C GLN A 162 -8.79 -7.76 -4.29
N ILE A 163 -8.16 -8.26 -3.23
CA ILE A 163 -7.65 -7.43 -2.14
C ILE A 163 -6.15 -7.43 -2.18
N LYS A 164 -5.58 -6.24 -2.36
CA LYS A 164 -4.14 -6.04 -2.41
C LYS A 164 -3.65 -5.58 -1.06
N LEU A 165 -2.92 -6.46 -0.36
CA LEU A 165 -2.31 -6.19 0.92
C LEU A 165 -0.94 -5.59 0.68
N LEU A 166 -0.85 -4.26 0.64
CA LEU A 166 0.42 -3.57 0.51
C LEU A 166 1.08 -3.50 1.89
N GLY A 167 1.97 -4.47 2.14
CA GLY A 167 2.71 -4.63 3.39
C GLY A 167 3.74 -3.54 3.64
N HIS A 168 4.25 -2.87 2.59
CA HIS A 168 5.28 -1.86 2.76
C HIS A 168 5.39 -0.85 1.61
N VAL A 169 4.53 0.17 1.60
CA VAL A 169 4.82 1.43 0.88
C VAL A 169 5.71 2.35 1.74
N PHE A 170 5.87 2.06 3.03
CA PHE A 170 6.45 3.00 4.00
C PHE A 170 7.93 2.77 4.37
N ASN A 171 8.53 1.60 4.14
CA ASN A 171 9.88 1.33 4.68
C ASN A 171 10.98 2.07 3.92
N LYS A 172 10.80 2.27 2.61
CA LYS A 172 11.72 3.09 1.82
C LYS A 172 11.58 4.60 2.07
N LEU A 173 10.52 5.01 2.77
CA LEU A 173 10.24 6.40 3.12
C LEU A 173 10.48 6.70 4.61
N ASP A 174 10.51 5.68 5.46
CA ASP A 174 11.10 5.77 6.80
C ASP A 174 12.62 5.84 6.63
N PHE A 175 13.20 7.05 6.68
CA PHE A 175 14.62 7.28 6.94
C PHE A 175 15.02 6.84 8.37
N ARG A 176 14.63 5.64 8.80
CA ARG A 176 15.12 5.04 10.03
C ARG A 176 16.12 3.94 9.70
N SER A 177 17.39 4.37 9.79
CA SER A 177 18.55 3.53 10.12
C SER A 177 18.99 2.52 9.05
N SER A 178 19.51 3.03 7.94
CA SER A 178 20.75 2.46 7.41
C SER A 178 21.83 2.70 8.48
N GLY A 179 22.19 1.66 9.22
CA GLY A 179 23.14 1.75 10.33
C GLY A 179 24.49 2.30 9.87
N LEU A 180 24.81 3.49 10.36
CA LEU A 180 26.06 3.74 11.08
C LEU A 180 25.85 3.32 12.54
#